data_AF-A0A1Z5SIJ6-F1
#
_entry.id   AF-A0A1Z5SIJ6-F1
#
_cell.length_a   1.000
_cell.length_b   1.000
_cell.length_c   1.000
_cell.angle_alpha   90.00
_cell.angle_beta   90.00
_cell.angle_gamma   90.00
#
_symmetry.space_group_name_H-M   'P 1'
#
loop_
_entity.id
_entity.type
_entity.pdbx_description
1 polymer ?
#
loop_
_entity_poly.entity_id
_entity_poly.type
_entity_poly.pdbx_seq_one_letter_code
_entity_poly.pdbx_strand_id
1 'polypeptide(L)'
;MVLIEHWGPEWIYEKLHLGGLGVDLFFVLSGFLIGEILLVEKEQTTDVKAALKKFYIRRMLRIFPLYYITIITYGILFGTGGILLWNLTYTNNILECIDKSRMPASYAHLWSLSVEEQFYIVFPFLVFYLSRNNIYKVVIGGILLAIIGRALLSIIQVPDYYVINMRFTLFAFDCLFAGVLLAYLKTHKPAILQRVFSNGKAVLAAIVLLFVSVYIIRSMGDNITDNTFFRVGAASAGFLMIGYSVIKGFRKPLKLFLENRVIAYLGVISYGIYIFHNFVKAIYFQYLSDNGIKSFLSGLKIKGISNLYVIDFLSMFLITVLLSSLSYELMEKRFLKLKNKFA
;
A
#
# COMPACT_ATOMS: atom_id res chain seq x y z
N MET A 1 2.83 -10.16 -0.36
CA MET A 1 1.38 -10.28 -0.07
C MET A 1 0.56 -9.97 -1.32
N VAL A 2 0.58 -8.74 -1.85
CA VAL A 2 -0.17 -8.37 -3.08
C VAL A 2 0.12 -9.28 -4.28
N LEU A 3 1.40 -9.59 -4.56
CA LEU A 3 1.74 -10.51 -5.66
C LEU A 3 1.14 -11.92 -5.47
N ILE A 4 1.15 -12.42 -4.23
CA ILE A 4 0.57 -13.72 -3.88
C ILE A 4 -0.95 -13.68 -4.03
N GLU A 5 -1.60 -12.56 -3.76
CA GLU A 5 -3.04 -12.43 -3.98
C GLU A 5 -3.37 -12.37 -5.48
N HIS A 6 -2.70 -11.53 -6.25
CA HIS A 6 -3.05 -11.33 -7.65
C HIS A 6 -2.60 -12.45 -8.56
N TRP A 7 -1.46 -13.06 -8.27
CA TRP A 7 -0.95 -14.15 -9.06
C TRP A 7 -1.32 -15.48 -8.48
N GLY A 8 -1.81 -15.53 -7.22
CA GLY A 8 -2.21 -16.66 -6.36
C GLY A 8 -3.05 -17.75 -7.01
N PRO A 9 -2.99 -19.01 -6.54
CA PRO A 9 -4.08 -19.94 -6.80
C PRO A 9 -5.29 -19.48 -5.99
N GLU A 10 -6.50 -19.68 -6.51
CA GLU A 10 -7.74 -19.11 -5.95
C GLU A 10 -7.94 -19.46 -4.47
N TRP A 11 -7.58 -20.68 -4.04
CA TRP A 11 -7.71 -21.10 -2.64
C TRP A 11 -6.87 -20.27 -1.65
N ILE A 12 -5.76 -19.64 -2.08
CA ILE A 12 -4.98 -18.72 -1.24
C ILE A 12 -5.74 -17.41 -1.08
N TYR A 13 -6.32 -16.90 -2.15
CA TYR A 13 -7.12 -15.68 -2.15
C TYR A 13 -8.36 -15.85 -1.26
N GLU A 14 -9.15 -16.91 -1.48
CA GLU A 14 -10.39 -17.18 -0.76
C GLU A 14 -10.21 -17.36 0.76
N LYS A 15 -9.05 -17.87 1.19
CA LYS A 15 -8.81 -18.17 2.61
C LYS A 15 -8.05 -17.09 3.36
N LEU A 16 -7.13 -16.37 2.70
CA LEU A 16 -6.15 -15.55 3.41
C LEU A 16 -6.26 -14.05 3.12
N HIS A 17 -6.82 -13.62 1.97
CA HIS A 17 -6.98 -12.20 1.59
C HIS A 17 -5.76 -11.30 1.93
N LEU A 18 -4.55 -11.79 1.64
CA LEU A 18 -3.29 -11.20 2.09
C LEU A 18 -3.00 -9.84 1.44
N GLY A 19 -3.48 -9.61 0.23
CA GLY A 19 -3.30 -8.38 -0.55
C GLY A 19 -3.90 -7.17 0.14
N GLY A 20 -5.14 -7.26 0.63
CA GLY A 20 -5.78 -6.19 1.43
C GLY A 20 -4.95 -5.81 2.65
N LEU A 21 -4.54 -6.80 3.46
CA LEU A 21 -3.65 -6.58 4.62
C LEU A 21 -2.33 -5.91 4.24
N GLY A 22 -1.74 -6.33 3.11
CA GLY A 22 -0.51 -5.74 2.59
C GLY A 22 -0.67 -4.26 2.25
N VAL A 23 -1.80 -3.88 1.63
CA VAL A 23 -2.11 -2.48 1.29
C VAL A 23 -2.40 -1.66 2.54
N ASP A 24 -3.17 -2.19 3.50
CA ASP A 24 -3.44 -1.49 4.76
C ASP A 24 -2.15 -1.25 5.57
N LEU A 25 -1.27 -2.26 5.66
CA LEU A 25 0.04 -2.10 6.29
C LEU A 25 0.89 -1.04 5.58
N PHE A 26 0.84 -1.02 4.24
CA PHE A 26 1.51 -0.02 3.44
C PHE A 26 0.96 1.39 3.71
N PHE A 27 -0.36 1.57 3.83
CA PHE A 27 -0.96 2.85 4.24
C PHE A 27 -0.51 3.30 5.63
N VAL A 28 -0.46 2.40 6.63
CA VAL A 28 0.06 2.76 7.96
C VAL A 28 1.53 3.18 7.88
N LEU A 29 2.36 2.45 7.13
CA LEU A 29 3.76 2.81 6.93
C LEU A 29 3.92 4.15 6.21
N SER A 30 3.12 4.39 5.18
CA SER A 30 3.16 5.62 4.39
C SER A 30 2.72 6.83 5.21
N GLY A 31 1.65 6.69 6.00
CA GLY A 31 1.18 7.69 6.95
C GLY A 31 2.23 7.99 8.02
N PHE A 32 2.93 6.97 8.54
CA PHE A 32 4.03 7.16 9.49
C PHE A 32 5.20 7.94 8.88
N LEU A 33 5.68 7.53 7.70
CA LEU A 33 6.81 8.18 7.04
C LEU A 33 6.50 9.63 6.67
N ILE A 34 5.31 9.89 6.12
CA ILE A 34 4.92 11.25 5.71
C ILE A 34 4.58 12.11 6.92
N GLY A 35 3.90 11.55 7.92
CA GLY A 35 3.66 12.22 9.20
C GLY A 35 4.97 12.64 9.86
N GLU A 36 5.97 11.75 9.91
CA GLU A 36 7.28 12.06 10.50
C GLU A 36 7.98 13.19 9.74
N ILE A 37 8.08 13.08 8.41
CA ILE A 37 8.73 14.10 7.57
C ILE A 37 8.06 15.47 7.76
N LEU A 38 6.73 15.54 7.70
CA LEU A 38 6.00 16.80 7.78
C LEU A 38 6.04 17.41 9.19
N LEU A 39 5.91 16.60 10.24
CA LEU A 39 5.97 17.09 11.62
C LEU A 39 7.37 17.58 11.97
N VAL A 40 8.43 16.89 11.54
CA VAL A 40 9.81 17.36 11.74
C VAL A 40 10.06 18.66 10.96
N GLU A 41 9.65 18.74 9.69
CA GLU A 41 9.82 19.95 8.88
C GLU A 41 9.03 21.13 9.45
N LYS A 42 7.83 20.90 10.00
CA LYS A 42 7.02 21.93 10.66
C LYS A 42 7.75 22.59 11.83
N GLU A 43 8.52 21.82 12.61
CA GLU A 43 9.27 22.34 13.75
C GLU A 43 10.50 23.16 13.33
N GLN A 44 10.97 22.97 12.11
CA GLN A 44 12.21 23.58 11.61
C GLN A 44 11.96 24.75 10.66
N THR A 45 10.81 24.79 10.00
CA THR A 45 10.55 25.77 8.95
C THR A 45 9.97 27.09 9.46
N THR A 46 10.49 28.19 8.92
CA THR A 46 9.90 29.54 9.05
C THR A 46 9.11 29.95 7.80
N ASP A 47 9.33 29.26 6.67
CA ASP A 47 8.62 29.47 5.40
C ASP A 47 7.82 28.23 5.01
N VAL A 48 6.51 28.28 5.29
CA VAL A 48 5.56 27.21 4.97
C VAL A 48 5.45 26.97 3.45
N LYS A 49 5.53 28.02 2.62
CA LYS A 49 5.41 27.88 1.16
C LYS A 49 6.62 27.15 0.58
N ALA A 50 7.82 27.50 1.03
CA ALA A 50 9.04 26.81 0.64
C ALA A 50 9.03 25.34 1.09
N ALA A 51 8.61 25.06 2.33
CA ALA A 51 8.50 23.70 2.85
C ALA A 51 7.49 22.84 2.05
N LEU A 52 6.31 23.38 1.75
CA LEU A 52 5.32 22.71 0.90
C LEU A 52 5.86 22.43 -0.50
N LYS A 53 6.48 23.44 -1.16
CA LYS A 53 7.08 23.28 -2.49
C LYS A 53 8.14 22.18 -2.48
N LYS A 54 9.03 22.19 -1.48
CA LYS A 54 10.06 21.18 -1.27
C LYS A 54 9.44 19.79 -1.10
N PHE A 55 8.40 19.65 -0.29
CA PHE A 55 7.69 18.39 -0.10
C PHE A 55 7.11 17.84 -1.42
N TYR A 56 6.35 18.65 -2.15
CA TYR A 56 5.69 18.22 -3.38
C TYR A 56 6.68 17.86 -4.48
N ILE A 57 7.71 18.69 -4.72
CA ILE A 57 8.73 18.39 -5.75
C ILE A 57 9.40 17.04 -5.46
N ARG A 58 9.77 16.79 -4.20
CA ARG A 58 10.42 15.54 -3.79
C ARG A 58 9.52 14.32 -3.99
N ARG A 59 8.21 14.46 -3.74
CA ARG A 59 7.23 13.39 -3.93
C ARG A 59 6.99 13.13 -5.42
N MET A 60 6.77 14.18 -6.20
CA MET A 60 6.56 14.11 -7.65
C MET A 60 7.75 13.43 -8.34
N LEU A 61 8.99 13.84 -8.04
CA LEU A 61 10.20 13.22 -8.61
C LEU A 61 10.35 11.73 -8.26
N ARG A 62 9.75 11.27 -7.16
CA ARG A 62 9.81 9.87 -6.73
C ARG A 62 8.76 9.01 -7.43
N ILE A 63 7.57 9.53 -7.66
CA ILE A 63 6.38 8.74 -8.05
C ILE A 63 6.04 8.95 -9.52
N PHE A 64 5.93 10.21 -9.94
CA PHE A 64 5.33 10.56 -11.23
C PHE A 64 6.07 9.99 -12.44
N PRO A 65 7.42 10.00 -12.53
CA PRO A 65 8.12 9.53 -13.72
C PRO A 65 7.74 8.10 -14.09
N LEU A 66 7.89 7.16 -13.14
CA LEU A 66 7.59 5.76 -13.39
C LEU A 66 6.10 5.51 -13.57
N TYR A 67 5.26 6.13 -12.74
CA TYR A 67 3.81 5.97 -12.84
C TYR A 67 3.30 6.36 -14.23
N TYR A 68 3.55 7.60 -14.66
CA TYR A 68 3.03 8.11 -15.92
C TYR A 68 3.60 7.39 -17.13
N ILE A 69 4.91 7.12 -17.16
CA ILE A 69 5.53 6.38 -18.26
C ILE A 69 4.89 4.99 -18.39
N THR A 70 4.66 4.30 -17.27
CA THR A 70 4.07 2.97 -17.31
C THR A 70 2.63 3.00 -17.84
N ILE A 71 1.76 3.84 -17.26
CA ILE A 71 0.34 3.86 -17.65
C ILE A 71 0.13 4.36 -19.09
N ILE A 72 0.95 5.32 -19.55
CA ILE A 72 0.89 5.84 -20.92
C ILE A 72 1.41 4.79 -21.90
N THR A 73 2.56 4.17 -21.61
CA THR A 73 3.13 3.13 -22.49
C THR A 73 2.18 1.95 -22.61
N TYR A 74 1.66 1.44 -21.49
CA TYR A 74 0.66 0.37 -21.51
C TYR A 74 -0.60 0.79 -22.27
N GLY A 75 -1.08 2.02 -22.02
CA GLY A 75 -2.26 2.57 -22.68
C GLY A 75 -2.12 2.72 -24.20
N ILE A 76 -0.93 3.07 -24.70
CA ILE A 76 -0.63 3.15 -26.13
C ILE A 76 -0.58 1.75 -26.76
N LEU A 77 0.06 0.79 -26.09
CA LEU A 77 0.29 -0.55 -26.65
C LEU A 77 -0.96 -1.45 -26.61
N PHE A 78 -1.76 -1.35 -25.55
CA PHE A 78 -2.86 -2.28 -25.26
C PHE A 78 -4.22 -1.59 -25.16
N GLY A 79 -4.27 -0.27 -25.32
CA GLY A 79 -5.46 0.53 -25.09
C GLY A 79 -5.69 0.80 -23.61
N THR A 80 -6.47 1.85 -23.32
CA THR A 80 -6.78 2.29 -21.96
C THR A 80 -8.19 1.93 -21.52
N GLY A 81 -9.04 1.41 -22.40
CA GLY A 81 -10.46 1.15 -22.08
C GLY A 81 -11.22 2.41 -21.61
N GLY A 82 -10.77 3.61 -21.99
CA GLY A 82 -11.38 4.87 -21.58
C GLY A 82 -11.09 5.31 -20.13
N ILE A 83 -10.16 4.66 -19.42
CA ILE A 83 -9.81 5.02 -18.03
C ILE A 83 -8.56 5.90 -17.88
N LEU A 84 -7.95 6.34 -18.98
CA LEU A 84 -6.68 7.06 -18.95
C LEU A 84 -6.76 8.32 -18.09
N LEU A 85 -7.79 9.14 -18.28
CA LEU A 85 -7.97 10.38 -17.54
C LEU A 85 -8.04 10.13 -16.04
N TRP A 86 -8.79 9.12 -15.60
CA TRP A 86 -8.93 8.74 -14.19
C TRP A 86 -7.61 8.32 -13.56
N ASN A 87 -6.70 7.72 -14.34
CA ASN A 87 -5.37 7.38 -13.85
C ASN A 87 -4.44 8.60 -13.87
N LEU A 88 -4.54 9.46 -14.89
CA LEU A 88 -3.77 10.71 -14.96
C LEU A 88 -4.07 11.65 -13.79
N THR A 89 -5.32 11.68 -13.33
CA THR A 89 -5.75 12.55 -12.23
C THR A 89 -5.75 11.87 -10.87
N TYR A 90 -5.27 10.63 -10.75
CA TYR A 90 -5.32 9.85 -9.51
C TYR A 90 -6.74 9.77 -8.91
N THR A 91 -7.75 9.53 -9.76
CA THR A 91 -9.17 9.39 -9.37
C THR A 91 -9.76 8.04 -9.77
N ASN A 92 -8.94 7.09 -10.24
CA ASN A 92 -9.37 5.73 -10.60
C ASN A 92 -10.11 5.01 -9.45
N ASN A 93 -9.78 5.28 -8.19
CA ASN A 93 -10.43 4.70 -7.03
C ASN A 93 -11.88 5.21 -6.87
N ILE A 94 -12.14 6.47 -7.26
CA ILE A 94 -13.49 7.04 -7.28
C ILE A 94 -14.31 6.39 -8.39
N LEU A 95 -13.72 6.21 -9.58
CA LEU A 95 -14.38 5.48 -10.67
C LEU A 95 -14.79 4.08 -10.21
N GLU A 96 -13.92 3.36 -9.51
CA GLU A 96 -14.26 2.02 -9.02
C GLU A 96 -15.35 2.00 -7.95
N CYS A 97 -15.45 3.05 -7.12
CA CYS A 97 -16.55 3.20 -6.18
C CYS A 97 -17.89 3.53 -6.87
N ILE A 98 -17.86 4.20 -8.03
CA ILE A 98 -19.07 4.55 -8.80
C ILE A 98 -19.50 3.37 -9.68
N ASP A 99 -18.55 2.79 -10.40
CA ASP A 99 -18.77 1.70 -11.35
C ASP A 99 -17.47 0.88 -11.52
N LYS A 100 -17.34 -0.16 -10.70
CA LYS A 100 -16.19 -1.08 -10.73
C LYS A 100 -16.05 -1.81 -12.08
N SER A 101 -17.13 -1.97 -12.85
CA SER A 101 -17.11 -2.74 -14.11
C SER A 101 -16.30 -2.06 -15.19
N ARG A 102 -16.11 -0.73 -15.08
CA ARG A 102 -15.33 0.08 -16.00
C ARG A 102 -13.82 -0.02 -15.78
N MET A 103 -13.36 -0.61 -14.68
CA MET A 103 -11.93 -0.71 -14.39
C MET A 103 -11.32 -2.00 -14.95
N PRO A 104 -10.40 -1.92 -15.92
CA PRO A 104 -9.68 -3.10 -16.38
C PRO A 104 -8.82 -3.68 -15.26
N ALA A 105 -8.77 -5.01 -15.15
CA ALA A 105 -8.00 -5.71 -14.12
C ALA A 105 -6.50 -5.34 -14.14
N SER A 106 -5.95 -4.97 -15.29
CA SER A 106 -4.55 -4.52 -15.43
C SER A 106 -4.24 -3.19 -14.71
N TYR A 107 -5.26 -2.34 -14.51
CA TYR A 107 -5.15 -1.05 -13.81
C TYR A 107 -5.71 -1.10 -12.37
N ALA A 108 -6.41 -2.17 -12.01
CA ALA A 108 -7.18 -2.30 -10.77
C ALA A 108 -6.34 -2.32 -9.48
N HIS A 109 -5.01 -2.28 -9.52
CA HIS A 109 -4.17 -2.07 -8.32
C HIS A 109 -3.87 -0.59 -8.05
N LEU A 110 -4.02 0.29 -9.05
CA LEU A 110 -3.61 1.70 -8.94
C LEU A 110 -4.52 2.55 -8.05
N TRP A 111 -5.63 2.02 -7.55
CA TRP A 111 -6.51 2.71 -6.60
C TRP A 111 -5.80 3.10 -5.31
N SER A 112 -4.87 2.26 -4.82
CA SER A 112 -4.19 2.54 -3.56
C SER A 112 -3.27 3.76 -3.69
N LEU A 113 -2.61 3.91 -4.85
CA LEU A 113 -1.80 5.07 -5.19
C LEU A 113 -2.66 6.33 -5.30
N SER A 114 -3.87 6.22 -5.86
CA SER A 114 -4.82 7.35 -5.90
C SER A 114 -5.22 7.82 -4.50
N VAL A 115 -5.54 6.87 -3.60
CA VAL A 115 -5.84 7.18 -2.19
C VAL A 115 -4.68 7.90 -1.53
N GLU A 116 -3.46 7.40 -1.71
CA GLU A 116 -2.25 8.00 -1.17
C GLU A 116 -1.99 9.42 -1.71
N GLU A 117 -2.03 9.63 -3.03
CA GLU A 117 -1.76 10.94 -3.63
C GLU A 117 -2.82 11.97 -3.21
N GLN A 118 -4.10 11.58 -3.13
CA GLN A 118 -5.16 12.43 -2.59
C GLN A 118 -4.87 12.84 -1.13
N PHE A 119 -4.39 11.90 -0.32
CA PHE A 119 -3.96 12.20 1.04
C PHE A 119 -2.76 13.17 1.06
N TYR A 120 -1.77 13.00 0.18
CA TYR A 120 -0.60 13.88 0.12
C TYR A 120 -0.88 15.26 -0.43
N ILE A 121 -1.94 15.44 -1.22
CA ILE A 121 -2.36 16.77 -1.66
C ILE A 121 -2.93 17.57 -0.48
N VAL A 122 -3.63 16.93 0.45
CA VAL A 122 -4.36 17.64 1.52
C VAL A 122 -3.56 17.70 2.82
N PHE A 123 -2.99 16.59 3.25
CA PHE A 123 -2.42 16.44 4.59
C PHE A 123 -1.25 17.38 4.91
N PRO A 124 -0.29 17.66 4.00
CA PRO A 124 0.77 18.63 4.25
C PRO A 124 0.24 20.02 4.62
N PHE A 125 -0.80 20.50 3.93
CA PHE A 125 -1.41 21.78 4.27
C PHE A 125 -1.99 21.75 5.69
N LEU A 126 -2.71 20.69 6.05
CA LEU A 126 -3.23 20.55 7.42
C LEU A 126 -2.11 20.57 8.46
N VAL A 127 -0.99 19.88 8.20
CA VAL A 127 0.15 19.89 9.12
C VAL A 127 0.76 21.29 9.25
N PHE A 128 1.05 21.98 8.16
CA PHE A 128 1.74 23.27 8.25
C PHE A 128 0.87 24.39 8.81
N TYR A 129 -0.43 24.43 8.51
CA TYR A 129 -1.33 25.51 8.93
C TYR A 129 -2.03 25.29 10.28
N LEU A 130 -2.14 24.04 10.77
CA LEU A 130 -2.76 23.76 12.07
C LEU A 130 -1.75 23.76 13.22
N SER A 131 -2.23 24.06 14.43
CA SER A 131 -1.46 23.87 15.65
C SER A 131 -1.27 22.38 15.95
N ARG A 132 -0.25 22.02 16.74
CA ARG A 132 0.02 20.61 17.12
C ARG A 132 -1.20 19.91 17.71
N ASN A 133 -1.94 20.60 18.58
CA ASN A 133 -3.16 20.06 19.19
C ASN A 133 -4.28 19.84 18.15
N ASN A 134 -4.40 20.73 17.17
CA ASN A 134 -5.40 20.58 16.11
C ASN A 134 -5.02 19.47 15.13
N ILE A 135 -3.73 19.24 14.86
CA ILE A 135 -3.27 18.07 14.08
C ILE A 135 -3.68 16.77 14.77
N TYR A 136 -3.45 16.65 16.08
CA TYR A 136 -3.89 15.48 16.84
C TYR A 136 -5.41 15.26 16.75
N LYS A 137 -6.22 16.34 16.86
CA LYS A 137 -7.67 16.25 16.70
C LYS A 137 -8.09 15.80 15.30
N VAL A 138 -7.44 16.32 14.25
CA VAL A 138 -7.70 15.90 12.86
C VAL A 138 -7.37 14.43 12.66
N VAL A 139 -6.23 13.97 13.20
CA VAL A 139 -5.79 12.57 13.13
C VAL A 139 -6.82 11.66 13.81
N ILE A 140 -7.20 11.94 15.05
CA ILE A 140 -8.21 11.14 15.76
C ILE A 140 -9.57 11.23 15.08
N GLY A 141 -9.99 12.43 14.68
CA GLY A 141 -11.24 12.66 13.97
C GLY A 141 -11.32 11.89 12.66
N GLY A 142 -10.23 11.84 11.90
CA GLY A 142 -10.15 11.07 10.64
C GLY A 142 -10.21 9.57 10.84
N ILE A 143 -9.56 9.04 11.88
CA ILE A 143 -9.68 7.61 12.27
C ILE A 143 -11.14 7.28 12.61
N LEU A 144 -11.75 8.10 13.47
CA LEU A 144 -13.15 7.91 13.89
C LEU A 144 -14.11 8.05 12.70
N LEU A 145 -13.89 9.02 11.82
CA LEU A 145 -14.68 9.23 10.62
C LEU A 145 -14.64 8.01 9.71
N ALA A 146 -13.47 7.40 9.50
CA ALA A 146 -13.34 6.18 8.71
C ALA A 146 -14.12 5.01 9.33
N ILE A 147 -13.95 4.79 10.64
CA ILE A 147 -14.60 3.68 11.36
C ILE A 147 -16.12 3.86 11.38
N ILE A 148 -16.60 5.03 11.78
CA ILE A 148 -18.04 5.34 11.88
C ILE A 148 -18.66 5.34 10.47
N GLY A 149 -18.00 5.96 9.49
CA GLY A 149 -18.50 6.01 8.11
C GLY A 149 -18.68 4.61 7.51
N ARG A 150 -17.69 3.72 7.69
CA ARG A 150 -17.83 2.31 7.27
C ARG A 150 -18.94 1.58 8.00
N ALA A 151 -19.03 1.75 9.32
CA ALA A 151 -20.11 1.15 10.11
C ALA A 151 -21.49 1.61 9.64
N LEU A 152 -21.65 2.89 9.33
CA LEU A 152 -22.90 3.43 8.78
C LEU A 152 -23.20 2.86 7.39
N LEU A 153 -22.23 2.84 6.47
CA LEU A 153 -22.44 2.25 5.14
C LEU A 153 -22.76 0.75 5.20
N SER A 154 -22.20 0.06 6.20
CA SER A 154 -22.49 -1.34 6.48
C SER A 154 -23.93 -1.54 6.95
N ILE A 155 -24.39 -0.72 7.89
CA ILE A 155 -25.76 -0.76 8.43
C ILE A 155 -26.81 -0.47 7.35
N ILE A 156 -26.57 0.51 6.48
CA ILE A 156 -27.50 0.87 5.41
C ILE A 156 -27.36 -0.01 4.14
N GLN A 157 -26.48 -1.02 4.18
CA GLN A 157 -26.30 -2.03 3.13
C GLN A 157 -26.07 -1.44 1.73
N VAL A 158 -25.14 -0.48 1.61
CA VAL A 158 -24.82 0.13 0.31
C VAL A 158 -24.36 -0.94 -0.70
N PRO A 159 -24.86 -0.94 -1.95
CA PRO A 159 -24.33 -1.80 -3.00
C PRO A 159 -22.82 -1.65 -3.18
N ASP A 160 -22.13 -2.74 -3.51
CA ASP A 160 -20.67 -2.74 -3.66
C ASP A 160 -19.90 -2.22 -2.43
N TYR A 161 -20.48 -2.37 -1.23
CA TYR A 161 -19.88 -1.95 0.05
C TYR A 161 -18.41 -2.35 0.18
N TYR A 162 -18.03 -3.56 -0.23
CA TYR A 162 -16.64 -4.01 -0.16
C TYR A 162 -15.68 -3.08 -0.94
N VAL A 163 -16.06 -2.71 -2.16
CA VAL A 163 -15.25 -1.84 -3.03
C VAL A 163 -15.16 -0.44 -2.42
N ILE A 164 -16.30 0.11 -2.00
CA ILE A 164 -16.34 1.44 -1.38
C ILE A 164 -15.52 1.44 -0.10
N ASN A 165 -15.74 0.47 0.79
CA ASN A 165 -14.99 0.27 2.01
C ASN A 165 -13.49 0.31 1.71
N MET A 166 -12.98 -0.58 0.86
CA MET A 166 -11.55 -0.69 0.60
C MET A 166 -10.95 0.55 -0.09
N ARG A 167 -11.63 1.08 -1.12
CA ARG A 167 -11.00 1.99 -2.10
C ARG A 167 -11.35 3.46 -1.91
N PHE A 168 -12.39 3.77 -1.16
CA PHE A 168 -12.74 5.16 -0.90
C PHE A 168 -11.75 5.81 0.07
N THR A 169 -11.20 6.96 -0.31
CA THR A 169 -10.07 7.60 0.37
C THR A 169 -10.34 7.91 1.84
N LEU A 170 -11.55 8.38 2.16
CA LEU A 170 -11.93 8.65 3.56
C LEU A 170 -11.90 7.39 4.43
N PHE A 171 -12.09 6.22 3.85
CA PHE A 171 -12.06 4.96 4.59
C PHE A 171 -10.66 4.39 4.73
N ALA A 172 -9.65 4.92 4.03
CA ALA A 172 -8.25 4.61 4.31
C ALA A 172 -7.65 5.47 5.42
N PHE A 173 -8.40 6.44 5.94
CA PHE A 173 -7.90 7.38 6.95
C PHE A 173 -7.56 6.70 8.27
N ASP A 174 -8.20 5.61 8.67
CA ASP A 174 -7.79 4.88 9.87
C ASP A 174 -6.38 4.29 9.72
N CYS A 175 -6.06 3.68 8.58
CA CYS A 175 -4.71 3.18 8.30
C CYS A 175 -3.69 4.32 8.21
N LEU A 176 -3.95 5.32 7.34
CA LEU A 176 -3.04 6.45 7.13
C LEU A 176 -2.81 7.25 8.41
N PHE A 177 -3.88 7.61 9.13
CA PHE A 177 -3.77 8.36 10.36
C PHE A 177 -3.30 7.54 11.56
N ALA A 178 -3.45 6.21 11.58
CA ALA A 178 -2.74 5.40 12.57
C ALA A 178 -1.22 5.56 12.41
N GLY A 179 -0.73 5.57 11.16
CA GLY A 179 0.66 5.88 10.85
C GLY A 179 1.07 7.28 11.32
N VAL A 180 0.29 8.30 10.96
CA VAL A 180 0.53 9.69 11.39
C VAL A 180 0.49 9.84 12.91
N LEU A 181 -0.43 9.14 13.59
CA LEU A 181 -0.53 9.14 15.04
C LEU A 181 0.76 8.60 15.65
N LEU A 182 1.30 7.52 15.09
CA LEU A 182 2.58 6.96 15.54
C LEU A 182 3.72 7.98 15.37
N ALA A 183 3.77 8.69 14.25
CA ALA A 183 4.73 9.76 14.02
C ALA A 183 4.54 10.93 15.00
N TYR A 184 3.30 11.34 15.26
CA TYR A 184 2.97 12.37 16.24
C TYR A 184 3.42 11.99 17.65
N LEU A 185 3.16 10.74 18.07
CA LEU A 185 3.62 10.23 19.36
C LEU A 185 5.15 10.20 19.45
N LYS A 186 5.83 9.80 18.37
CA LYS A 186 7.30 9.81 18.30
C LYS A 186 7.86 11.22 18.46
N THR A 187 7.30 12.19 17.75
CA THR A 187 7.83 13.57 17.71
C THR A 187 7.46 14.38 18.95
N HIS A 188 6.23 14.25 19.45
CA HIS A 188 5.71 15.15 20.50
C HIS A 188 5.39 14.47 21.83
N LYS A 189 5.27 13.14 21.89
CA LYS A 189 4.94 12.39 23.10
C LYS A 189 5.81 11.12 23.27
N PRO A 190 7.15 11.20 23.17
CA PRO A 190 8.02 10.02 23.14
C PRO A 190 7.91 9.15 24.39
N ALA A 191 7.64 9.74 25.57
CA ALA A 191 7.43 9.00 26.81
C ALA A 191 6.19 8.08 26.76
N ILE A 192 5.11 8.53 26.10
CA ILE A 192 3.90 7.70 25.91
C ILE A 192 4.24 6.55 24.96
N LEU A 193 4.91 6.85 23.85
CA LEU A 193 5.32 5.84 22.87
C LEU A 193 6.21 4.78 23.52
N GLN A 194 7.22 5.20 24.28
CA GLN A 194 8.14 4.31 24.99
C GLN A 194 7.39 3.45 26.01
N ARG A 195 6.43 4.01 26.76
CA ARG A 195 5.61 3.25 27.71
C ARG A 195 4.80 2.17 27.01
N VAL A 196 4.08 2.50 25.95
CA VAL A 196 3.21 1.58 25.18
C VAL A 196 4.03 0.42 24.60
N PHE A 197 5.20 0.70 24.03
CA PHE A 197 6.04 -0.29 23.34
C PHE A 197 7.20 -0.83 24.19
N SER A 198 7.20 -0.57 25.51
CA SER A 198 8.27 -0.99 26.43
C SER A 198 8.34 -2.52 26.57
N ASN A 199 7.18 -3.18 26.62
CA ASN A 199 7.02 -4.61 26.85
C ASN A 199 6.69 -5.34 25.54
N GLY A 200 7.70 -5.95 24.92
CA GLY A 200 7.53 -6.67 23.65
C GLY A 200 6.60 -7.89 23.75
N LYS A 201 6.49 -8.54 24.91
CA LYS A 201 5.55 -9.65 25.10
C LYS A 201 4.09 -9.17 25.06
N ALA A 202 3.82 -8.01 25.67
CA ALA A 202 2.48 -7.40 25.64
C ALA A 202 2.11 -6.97 24.22
N VAL A 203 3.05 -6.39 23.47
CA VAL A 203 2.83 -6.03 22.06
C VAL A 203 2.57 -7.28 21.20
N LEU A 204 3.38 -8.32 21.36
CA LEU A 204 3.18 -9.59 20.65
C LEU A 204 1.83 -10.22 21.00
N ALA A 205 1.47 -10.24 22.29
CA ALA A 205 0.17 -10.74 22.73
C ALA A 205 -0.97 -9.93 22.12
N ALA A 206 -0.88 -8.60 22.06
CA ALA A 206 -1.88 -7.75 21.42
C ALA A 206 -2.02 -8.05 19.92
N ILE A 207 -0.90 -8.23 19.20
CA ILE A 207 -0.91 -8.62 17.79
C ILE A 207 -1.57 -9.99 17.60
N VAL A 208 -1.20 -10.98 18.41
CA VAL A 208 -1.80 -12.33 18.35
C VAL A 208 -3.29 -12.28 18.66
N LEU A 209 -3.71 -11.56 19.70
CA LEU A 209 -5.12 -11.39 20.05
C LEU A 209 -5.91 -10.69 18.94
N LEU A 210 -5.32 -9.71 18.25
CA LEU A 210 -5.93 -9.08 17.09
C LEU A 210 -6.11 -10.06 15.92
N PHE A 211 -5.10 -10.87 15.62
CA PHE A 211 -5.23 -11.89 14.56
C PHE A 211 -6.27 -12.95 14.93
N VAL A 212 -6.30 -13.39 16.19
CA VAL A 212 -7.28 -14.35 16.70
C VAL A 212 -8.69 -13.75 16.67
N SER A 213 -8.89 -12.50 17.10
CA SER A 213 -10.21 -11.86 17.07
C SER A 213 -10.71 -11.68 15.65
N VAL A 214 -9.85 -11.27 14.72
CA VAL A 214 -10.18 -11.19 13.30
C VAL A 214 -10.57 -12.58 12.79
N TYR A 215 -9.76 -13.61 13.03
CA TYR A 215 -10.07 -14.98 12.61
C TYR A 215 -11.42 -15.48 13.14
N ILE A 216 -11.72 -15.24 14.41
CA ILE A 216 -13.00 -15.63 15.03
C ILE A 216 -14.15 -14.89 14.35
N ILE A 217 -14.07 -13.57 14.18
CA ILE A 217 -15.13 -12.77 13.53
C ILE A 217 -15.40 -13.29 12.11
N ARG A 218 -14.35 -13.57 11.33
CA ARG A 218 -14.50 -14.18 9.99
C ARG A 218 -15.19 -15.53 10.03
N SER A 219 -14.83 -16.37 11.01
CA SER A 219 -15.41 -17.72 11.15
C SER A 219 -16.90 -17.71 11.52
N MET A 220 -17.43 -16.58 12.01
CA MET A 220 -18.85 -16.42 12.36
C MET A 220 -19.74 -16.05 11.14
N GLY A 221 -19.16 -15.91 9.95
CA GLY A 221 -19.85 -15.72 8.67
C GLY A 221 -19.56 -14.38 7.98
N ASP A 222 -19.77 -14.33 6.67
CA ASP A 222 -19.51 -13.21 5.76
C ASP A 222 -20.52 -12.05 5.92
N ASN A 223 -20.66 -11.53 7.15
CA ASN A 223 -21.45 -10.33 7.38
C ASN A 223 -20.63 -9.07 7.08
N ILE A 224 -21.33 -8.01 6.66
CA ILE A 224 -20.78 -6.70 6.30
C ILE A 224 -19.96 -6.06 7.45
N THR A 225 -20.19 -6.51 8.70
CA THR A 225 -19.40 -6.17 9.89
C THR A 225 -17.97 -6.69 9.83
N ASP A 226 -17.71 -7.85 9.20
CA ASP A 226 -16.40 -8.49 9.13
C ASP A 226 -15.33 -7.59 8.48
N ASN A 227 -15.65 -7.02 7.31
CA ASN A 227 -14.71 -6.19 6.55
C ASN A 227 -14.28 -4.90 7.29
N THR A 228 -15.14 -4.35 8.15
CA THR A 228 -14.78 -3.18 8.97
C THR A 228 -13.81 -3.57 10.09
N PHE A 229 -14.11 -4.67 10.80
CA PHE A 229 -13.24 -5.16 11.88
C PHE A 229 -11.90 -5.64 11.35
N PHE A 230 -11.89 -6.32 10.19
CA PHE A 230 -10.67 -6.76 9.52
C PHE A 230 -9.71 -5.60 9.28
N ARG A 231 -10.21 -4.50 8.70
CA ARG A 231 -9.38 -3.35 8.37
C ARG A 231 -8.89 -2.58 9.58
N VAL A 232 -9.73 -2.40 10.60
CA VAL A 232 -9.31 -1.82 11.89
C VAL A 232 -8.25 -2.71 12.55
N GLY A 233 -8.41 -4.03 12.47
CA GLY A 233 -7.43 -5.01 12.91
C GLY A 233 -6.10 -4.88 12.15
N ALA A 234 -6.14 -4.72 10.83
CA ALA A 234 -4.98 -4.51 9.98
C ALA A 234 -4.24 -3.20 10.32
N ALA A 235 -4.98 -2.10 10.45
CA ALA A 235 -4.44 -0.80 10.86
C ALA A 235 -3.78 -0.89 12.26
N SER A 236 -4.43 -1.56 13.20
CA SER A 236 -3.93 -1.76 14.57
C SER A 236 -2.69 -2.65 14.59
N ALA A 237 -2.67 -3.74 13.83
CA ALA A 237 -1.49 -4.60 13.68
C ALA A 237 -0.33 -3.83 13.06
N GLY A 238 -0.57 -3.04 12.00
CA GLY A 238 0.43 -2.17 11.39
C GLY A 238 0.99 -1.14 12.39
N PHE A 239 0.11 -0.46 13.14
CA PHE A 239 0.49 0.48 14.19
C PHE A 239 1.41 -0.17 15.23
N LEU A 240 1.03 -1.37 15.70
CA LEU A 240 1.79 -2.10 16.71
C LEU A 240 3.15 -2.57 16.18
N MET A 241 3.18 -3.14 14.97
CA MET A 241 4.40 -3.64 14.34
C MET A 241 5.40 -2.51 14.07
N ILE A 242 4.95 -1.40 13.48
CA ILE A 242 5.81 -0.26 13.17
C ILE A 242 6.24 0.42 14.47
N GLY A 243 5.33 0.63 15.42
CA GLY A 243 5.67 1.27 16.70
C GLY A 243 6.66 0.48 17.54
N TYR A 244 6.52 -0.84 17.59
CA TYR A 244 7.51 -1.71 18.21
C TYR A 244 8.87 -1.62 17.51
N SER A 245 8.88 -1.63 16.17
CA SER A 245 10.11 -1.52 15.38
C SER A 245 10.82 -0.18 15.60
N VAL A 246 10.07 0.92 15.77
CA VAL A 246 10.63 2.25 16.09
C VAL A 246 11.32 2.26 17.46
N ILE A 247 10.75 1.60 18.48
CA ILE A 247 11.26 1.64 19.85
C ILE A 247 12.33 0.58 20.13
N LYS A 248 12.22 -0.62 19.58
CA LYS A 248 13.09 -1.76 19.89
C LYS A 248 14.00 -2.18 18.74
N GLY A 249 13.75 -1.70 17.52
CA GLY A 249 14.36 -2.22 16.30
C GLY A 249 13.98 -3.68 16.01
N PHE A 250 14.51 -4.22 14.91
CA PHE A 250 14.38 -5.63 14.62
C PHE A 250 15.38 -6.45 15.45
N ARG A 251 14.91 -7.56 16.05
CA ARG A 251 15.76 -8.53 16.77
C ARG A 251 16.03 -9.77 15.90
N LYS A 252 17.09 -10.53 16.19
CA LYS A 252 17.34 -11.82 15.53
C LYS A 252 16.21 -12.82 15.85
N PRO A 253 15.77 -13.68 14.90
CA PRO A 253 16.28 -13.85 13.52
C PRO A 253 15.70 -12.86 12.50
N LEU A 254 14.61 -12.17 12.83
CA LEU A 254 13.89 -11.28 11.92
C LEU A 254 14.80 -10.18 11.31
N LYS A 255 15.70 -9.62 12.10
CA LYS A 255 16.72 -8.66 11.64
C LYS A 255 17.57 -9.23 10.50
N LEU A 256 18.07 -10.46 10.65
CA LEU A 256 18.93 -11.10 9.65
C LEU A 256 18.20 -11.34 8.34
N PHE A 257 16.91 -11.65 8.42
CA PHE A 257 16.06 -11.84 7.25
C PHE A 257 15.76 -10.51 6.54
N LEU A 258 15.25 -9.52 7.28
CA LEU A 258 14.82 -8.23 6.70
C LEU A 258 15.98 -7.36 6.20
N GLU A 259 17.15 -7.43 6.85
CA GLU A 259 18.32 -6.63 6.48
C GLU A 259 19.28 -7.39 5.52
N ASN A 260 18.90 -8.57 5.04
CA ASN A 260 19.68 -9.24 4.01
C ASN A 260 19.67 -8.41 2.72
N ARG A 261 20.80 -8.40 1.99
CA ARG A 261 21.00 -7.64 0.75
C ARG A 261 19.90 -7.87 -0.29
N VAL A 262 19.40 -9.11 -0.42
CA VAL A 262 18.33 -9.44 -1.38
C VAL A 262 17.02 -8.78 -0.98
N ILE A 263 16.59 -8.94 0.28
CA ILE A 263 15.35 -8.35 0.80
C ILE A 263 15.43 -6.82 0.80
N ALA A 264 16.57 -6.26 1.20
CA ALA A 264 16.82 -4.83 1.16
C ALA A 264 16.74 -4.28 -0.28
N TYR A 265 17.32 -4.98 -1.25
CA TYR A 265 17.25 -4.60 -2.66
C TYR A 265 15.83 -4.67 -3.21
N LEU A 266 15.08 -5.73 -2.92
CA LEU A 266 13.65 -5.81 -3.26
C LEU A 266 12.85 -4.66 -2.63
N GLY A 267 13.22 -4.22 -1.43
CA GLY A 267 12.68 -3.02 -0.79
C GLY A 267 12.98 -1.73 -1.58
N VAL A 268 14.19 -1.58 -2.12
CA VAL A 268 14.58 -0.42 -2.95
C VAL A 268 13.76 -0.34 -4.23
N ILE A 269 13.57 -1.46 -4.93
CA ILE A 269 12.82 -1.52 -6.20
C ILE A 269 11.31 -1.81 -6.01
N SER A 270 10.84 -1.83 -4.76
CA SER A 270 9.47 -2.24 -4.41
C SER A 270 8.39 -1.41 -5.09
N TYR A 271 8.66 -0.12 -5.34
CA TYR A 271 7.76 0.76 -6.07
C TYR A 271 7.57 0.29 -7.52
N GLY A 272 8.65 -0.04 -8.23
CA GLY A 272 8.57 -0.62 -9.57
C GLY A 272 7.85 -1.97 -9.58
N ILE A 273 8.10 -2.82 -8.59
CA ILE A 273 7.42 -4.12 -8.47
C ILE A 273 5.91 -3.89 -8.34
N TYR A 274 5.52 -2.93 -7.50
CA TYR A 274 4.13 -2.57 -7.32
C TYR A 274 3.49 -1.97 -8.58
N ILE A 275 4.20 -1.12 -9.32
CA ILE A 275 3.67 -0.54 -10.55
C ILE A 275 3.47 -1.60 -11.63
N PHE A 276 4.47 -2.45 -11.88
CA PHE A 276 4.47 -3.35 -13.04
C PHE A 276 3.64 -4.63 -12.87
N HIS A 277 3.42 -5.13 -11.65
CA HIS A 277 2.98 -6.53 -11.46
C HIS A 277 1.68 -6.93 -12.18
N ASN A 278 0.65 -6.07 -12.19
CA ASN A 278 -0.61 -6.39 -12.88
C ASN A 278 -0.53 -6.18 -14.40
N PHE A 279 0.29 -5.25 -14.87
CA PHE A 279 0.59 -5.11 -16.29
C PHE A 279 1.35 -6.35 -16.81
N VAL A 280 2.33 -6.81 -16.04
CA VAL A 280 3.06 -8.06 -16.33
C VAL A 280 2.10 -9.25 -16.34
N LYS A 281 1.19 -9.35 -15.36
CA LYS A 281 0.15 -10.40 -15.35
C LYS A 281 -0.67 -10.40 -16.64
N ALA A 282 -1.18 -9.23 -17.04
CA ALA A 282 -2.01 -9.10 -18.22
C ALA A 282 -1.26 -9.52 -19.49
N ILE A 283 -0.05 -9.00 -19.70
CA ILE A 283 0.80 -9.33 -20.85
C ILE A 283 1.19 -10.81 -20.83
N TYR A 284 1.53 -11.35 -19.66
CA TYR A 284 1.93 -12.74 -19.50
C TYR A 284 0.83 -13.71 -19.90
N PHE A 285 -0.40 -13.52 -19.41
CA PHE A 285 -1.51 -14.41 -19.78
C PHE A 285 -2.00 -14.19 -21.20
N GLN A 286 -1.92 -12.96 -21.72
CA GLN A 286 -2.34 -12.68 -23.10
C GLN A 286 -1.37 -13.25 -24.15
N TYR A 287 -0.06 -13.26 -23.88
CA TYR A 287 0.95 -13.58 -24.91
C TYR A 287 1.92 -14.72 -24.56
N LEU A 288 2.20 -14.97 -23.28
CA LEU A 288 3.32 -15.83 -22.85
C LEU A 288 2.91 -17.16 -22.21
N SER A 289 1.73 -17.22 -21.58
CA SER A 289 1.31 -18.39 -20.78
C SER A 289 1.06 -19.60 -21.69
N ASP A 290 -0.05 -19.59 -22.45
CA ASP A 290 -0.47 -20.76 -23.23
C ASP A 290 0.36 -20.93 -24.52
N ASN A 291 0.73 -19.82 -25.15
CA ASN A 291 1.47 -19.81 -26.42
C ASN A 291 3.00 -19.85 -26.27
N GLY A 292 3.53 -19.73 -25.04
CA GLY A 292 4.96 -19.62 -24.78
C GLY A 292 5.47 -20.70 -23.83
N ILE A 293 5.47 -20.38 -22.54
CA ILE A 293 6.14 -21.19 -21.52
C ILE A 293 5.46 -22.55 -21.34
N LYS A 294 4.12 -22.61 -21.33
CA LYS A 294 3.41 -23.88 -21.19
C LYS A 294 3.59 -24.77 -22.41
N SER A 295 3.51 -24.19 -23.61
CA SER A 295 3.78 -24.88 -24.88
C SER A 295 5.21 -25.44 -24.92
N PHE A 296 6.21 -24.63 -24.59
CA PHE A 296 7.61 -25.08 -24.50
C PHE A 296 7.81 -26.21 -23.48
N LEU A 297 7.29 -26.06 -22.26
CA LEU A 297 7.45 -27.04 -21.19
C LEU A 297 6.72 -28.37 -21.47
N SER A 298 5.54 -28.31 -22.09
CA SER A 298 4.82 -29.51 -22.53
C SER A 298 5.58 -30.26 -23.62
N GLY A 299 6.30 -29.56 -24.50
CA GLY A 299 7.20 -30.15 -25.49
C GLY A 299 8.36 -30.95 -24.89
N LEU A 300 8.79 -30.62 -23.66
CA LEU A 300 9.86 -31.34 -22.96
C LEU A 300 9.41 -32.68 -22.35
N LYS A 301 8.12 -33.03 -22.42
CA LYS A 301 7.55 -34.30 -21.91
C LYS A 301 7.94 -34.67 -20.46
N ILE A 302 8.22 -33.68 -19.62
CA ILE A 302 8.60 -33.92 -18.22
C ILE A 302 7.34 -34.28 -17.41
N LYS A 303 7.29 -35.51 -16.88
CA LYS A 303 6.22 -35.94 -15.96
C LYS A 303 6.28 -35.11 -14.66
N GLY A 304 5.14 -34.57 -14.22
CA GLY A 304 5.04 -33.82 -12.95
C GLY A 304 5.02 -32.29 -13.08
N ILE A 305 4.92 -31.74 -14.30
CA ILE A 305 4.69 -30.29 -14.55
C ILE A 305 3.32 -29.78 -14.02
N SER A 306 2.56 -30.61 -13.32
CA SER A 306 1.19 -30.31 -12.82
C SER A 306 1.07 -29.08 -11.92
N ASN A 307 2.16 -28.47 -11.46
CA ASN A 307 2.16 -27.15 -10.81
C ASN A 307 2.53 -26.01 -11.78
N LEU A 308 1.86 -25.94 -12.94
CA LEU A 308 1.96 -24.82 -13.91
C LEU A 308 1.86 -23.45 -13.24
N TYR A 309 1.05 -23.39 -12.17
CA TYR A 309 0.85 -22.23 -11.33
C TYR A 309 2.16 -21.66 -10.71
N VAL A 310 3.05 -22.51 -10.19
CA VAL A 310 4.32 -22.07 -9.58
C VAL A 310 5.26 -21.50 -10.65
N ILE A 311 5.25 -22.10 -11.83
CA ILE A 311 6.05 -21.63 -12.97
C ILE A 311 5.53 -20.29 -13.46
N ASP A 312 4.20 -20.13 -13.60
CA ASP A 312 3.57 -18.87 -13.96
C ASP A 312 3.94 -17.77 -12.94
N PHE A 313 3.83 -18.08 -11.64
CA PHE A 313 4.21 -17.16 -10.57
C PHE A 313 5.68 -16.75 -10.64
N LEU A 314 6.60 -17.71 -10.72
CA LEU A 314 8.04 -17.44 -10.76
C LEU A 314 8.43 -16.66 -12.02
N SER A 315 7.82 -16.98 -13.16
CA SER A 315 8.08 -16.28 -14.43
C SER A 315 7.62 -14.82 -14.34
N MET A 316 6.39 -14.57 -13.91
CA MET A 316 5.89 -13.21 -13.69
C MET A 316 6.70 -12.45 -12.65
N PHE A 317 7.13 -13.12 -11.57
CA PHE A 317 7.97 -12.53 -10.53
C PHE A 317 9.33 -12.10 -11.08
N LEU A 318 10.02 -12.98 -11.81
CA LEU A 318 11.31 -12.67 -12.42
C LEU A 318 11.21 -11.54 -13.44
N ILE A 319 10.21 -11.57 -14.32
CA ILE A 319 9.94 -10.50 -15.29
C ILE A 319 9.70 -9.17 -14.55
N THR A 320 8.86 -9.18 -13.52
CA THR A 320 8.55 -7.97 -12.74
C THR A 320 9.77 -7.43 -12.01
N VAL A 321 10.58 -8.29 -11.37
CA VAL A 321 11.82 -7.87 -10.70
C VAL A 321 12.83 -7.31 -11.70
N LEU A 322 12.97 -7.93 -12.87
CA LEU A 322 13.86 -7.46 -13.93
C LEU A 322 13.43 -6.08 -14.45
N LEU A 323 12.16 -5.90 -14.81
CA LEU A 323 11.61 -4.62 -15.26
C LEU A 323 11.77 -3.53 -14.19
N SER A 324 11.49 -3.87 -12.92
CA SER A 324 11.64 -2.95 -11.80
C SER A 324 13.10 -2.55 -11.58
N SER A 325 14.03 -3.49 -11.72
CA SER A 325 15.47 -3.24 -11.61
C SER A 325 15.98 -2.36 -12.75
N LEU A 326 15.57 -2.65 -13.99
CA LEU A 326 15.91 -1.84 -15.17
C LEU A 326 15.34 -0.42 -15.06
N SER A 327 14.07 -0.28 -14.68
CA SER A 327 13.45 1.01 -14.38
C SER A 327 14.24 1.79 -13.35
N TYR A 328 14.61 1.13 -12.25
CA TYR A 328 15.32 1.77 -11.16
C TYR A 328 16.69 2.31 -11.60
N GLU A 329 17.47 1.49 -12.30
CA GLU A 329 18.82 1.84 -12.78
C GLU A 329 18.80 2.89 -13.89
N LEU A 330 17.91 2.74 -14.88
CA LEU A 330 17.89 3.59 -16.07
C LEU A 330 17.20 4.93 -15.82
N MET A 331 16.22 4.96 -14.92
CA MET A 331 15.32 6.10 -14.78
C MET A 331 15.23 6.62 -13.35
N GLU A 332 14.75 5.81 -12.40
CA GLU A 332 14.37 6.31 -11.06
C GLU A 332 15.58 6.91 -10.32
N LYS A 333 16.76 6.28 -10.40
CA LYS A 333 18.00 6.82 -9.82
C LYS A 333 18.31 8.24 -10.29
N ARG A 334 18.02 8.58 -11.54
CA ARG A 334 18.31 9.92 -12.10
C ARG A 334 17.40 10.98 -11.48
N PHE A 335 16.10 10.70 -11.38
CA PHE A 335 15.14 11.59 -10.74
C PHE A 335 15.35 11.70 -9.22
N LEU A 336 15.71 10.60 -8.56
CA LEU A 336 16.04 10.59 -7.13
C LEU A 336 17.30 11.41 -6.83
N LYS A 337 18.29 11.49 -7.73
CA LYS A 337 19.44 12.40 -7.57
C LYS A 337 19.02 13.87 -7.64
N LEU A 338 18.03 14.23 -8.45
CA LEU A 338 17.50 15.60 -8.51
C LEU A 338 16.84 16.03 -7.20
N LYS A 339 16.25 15.08 -6.45
CA LYS A 339 15.69 15.33 -5.11
C LYS A 339 16.68 16.01 -4.16
N ASN A 340 17.97 15.67 -4.25
CA ASN A 340 19.02 16.21 -3.39
C ASN A 340 19.31 17.69 -3.66
N LYS A 341 18.94 18.22 -4.84
CA LYS A 341 19.06 19.66 -5.15
C LYS A 341 18.00 20.51 -4.44
N PHE A 342 16.95 19.87 -3.91
CA PHE A 342 15.88 20.50 -3.14
C PHE A 342 15.99 20.09 -1.66
N ALA A 343 17.21 19.96 -1.13
CA ALA A 343 17.49 19.60 0.26
C ALA A 343 17.66 20.81 1.16
#